data_AF-A0A2E8EVS3-F1
#
_entry.id   AF-A0A2E8EVS3-F1
#
_cell.length_a   1.000
_cell.length_b   1.000
_cell.length_c   1.000
_cell.angle_alpha   90.00
_cell.angle_beta   90.00
_cell.angle_gamma   90.00
#
_symmetry.space_group_name_H-M   'P 1'
#
loop_
_entity.id
_entity.type
_entity.pdbx_description
1 polymer ?
#
loop_
_entity_poly.entity_id
_entity_poly.type
_entity_poly.pdbx_seq_one_letter_code
_entity_poly.pdbx_strand_id
1 'polypeptide(L)' 'MSFKNLGLSDELLNTIQKEGYSEATPVQERAIPLINKGIDILAGAQTGTGKTAAFA' A
#
# COMPACT_ATOMS: atom_id res chain seq x y z
N MET A 1 -5.82 -2.55 8.09
CA MET A 1 -5.23 -1.29 8.64
C MET A 1 -5.49 -0.16 7.65
N SER A 2 -5.77 1.05 8.12
CA SER A 2 -6.03 2.19 7.23
C SER A 2 -4.76 2.65 6.51
N PHE A 3 -4.87 2.99 5.21
CA PHE A 3 -3.79 3.57 4.40
C PHE A 3 -3.18 4.84 5.00
N LYS A 4 -3.95 5.61 5.78
CA LYS A 4 -3.49 6.83 6.48
C LYS A 4 -2.32 6.57 7.42
N ASN A 5 -2.18 5.34 7.90
CA ASN A 5 -1.12 4.96 8.84
C ASN A 5 0.15 4.44 8.16
N LEU A 6 0.20 4.42 6.82
CA LEU A 6 1.30 3.82 6.05
C LEU A 6 2.32 4.86 5.55
N GLY A 7 2.17 6.13 5.92
CA GLY A 7 3.11 7.20 5.56
C GLY A 7 3.02 7.63 4.09
N LEU A 8 1.83 7.52 3.50
CA LEU A 8 1.54 8.01 2.14
C LEU A 8 1.27 9.51 2.14
N SER A 9 1.50 10.17 1.00
CA SER A 9 1.15 11.58 0.83
C SER A 9 -0.37 11.79 0.81
N ASP A 10 -0.82 13.01 1.16
CA ASP A 10 -2.25 13.35 1.13
C ASP A 10 -2.87 13.20 -0.27
N GLU A 11 -2.10 13.43 -1.33
CA GLU A 11 -2.52 13.23 -2.71
C GLU A 11 -2.86 11.75 -2.99
N LEU A 12 -1.97 10.83 -2.58
CA LEU A 12 -2.21 9.39 -2.72
C LEU A 12 -3.39 8.93 -1.87
N LEU A 13 -3.50 9.42 -0.63
CA LEU A 13 -4.62 9.08 0.25
C LEU A 13 -5.97 9.51 -0.34
N ASN A 14 -6.03 10.70 -0.94
CA ASN A 14 -7.22 11.19 -1.62
C ASN A 14 -7.59 10.31 -2.82
N THR A 15 -6.61 9.90 -3.62
CA THR A 15 -6.84 9.00 -4.77
C THR A 15 -7.32 7.63 -4.31
N ILE A 16 -6.65 7.02 -3.33
CA ILE A 16 -7.04 5.73 -2.73
C ILE A 16 -8.49 5.77 -2.23
N GLN A 17 -8.88 6.86 -1.57
CA GLN A 17 -10.25 7.04 -1.09
C GLN A 17 -11.26 7.21 -2.24
N LYS A 18 -10.93 7.95 -3.30
CA LYS A 18 -11.79 8.12 -4.49
C LYS A 18 -12.02 6.81 -5.23
N GLU A 19 -11.01 5.96 -5.29
CA GLU A 19 -11.11 4.60 -5.85
C GLU A 19 -11.88 3.63 -4.94
N GLY A 20 -12.30 4.07 -3.74
CA GLY A 20 -13.11 3.28 -2.83
C GLY A 20 -12.31 2.32 -1.94
N TYR A 21 -10.99 2.43 -1.90
CA TYR A 21 -10.15 1.63 -1.01
C TYR A 21 -10.11 2.24 0.39
N SER A 22 -10.47 1.42 1.39
CA SER A 22 -10.52 1.84 2.80
C SER A 22 -9.42 1.20 3.64
N GLU A 23 -9.11 -0.08 3.39
CA GLU A 23 -8.14 -0.86 4.14
C GLU A 23 -7.07 -1.44 3.22
N ALA A 24 -5.82 -1.36 3.67
CA ALA A 24 -4.70 -1.99 2.99
C ALA A 24 -4.75 -3.51 3.18
N THR A 25 -4.35 -4.26 2.15
CA THR A 25 -4.20 -5.71 2.27
C THR A 25 -2.97 -6.07 3.10
N PRO A 26 -2.88 -7.28 3.69
CA PRO A 26 -1.75 -7.65 4.55
C PRO A 26 -0.37 -7.53 3.89
N VAL A 27 -0.29 -7.65 2.55
CA VAL A 27 0.96 -7.45 1.81
C VAL A 27 1.29 -5.96 1.67
N GLN A 28 0.29 -5.11 1.41
CA GLN A 28 0.46 -3.65 1.32
C GLN A 28 0.88 -3.06 2.67
N GLU A 29 0.24 -3.48 3.76
CA GLU A 29 0.56 -3.01 5.12
C GLU A 29 2.03 -3.23 5.50
N ARG A 30 2.62 -4.34 5.03
CA ARG A 30 4.02 -4.69 5.32
C ARG A 30 4.99 -4.08 4.31
N ALA A 31 4.58 -3.96 3.04
CA ALA A 31 5.45 -3.52 1.95
C ALA A 31 5.59 -1.99 1.90
N ILE A 32 4.47 -1.25 1.98
CA ILE A 32 4.45 0.20 1.76
C ILE A 32 5.42 0.95 2.70
N PRO A 33 5.48 0.67 4.02
CA PRO A 33 6.42 1.37 4.91
C PRO A 33 7.89 1.08 4.61
N LEU A 34 8.22 -0.07 4.02
CA LEU A 34 9.58 -0.43 3.63
C LEU A 34 9.97 0.24 2.31
N ILE A 35 9.05 0.25 1.34
CA ILE A 35 9.21 0.92 0.05
C ILE A 35 9.41 2.43 0.26
N ASN A 36 8.62 3.05 1.15
CA ASN A 36 8.78 4.47 1.49
C ASN A 36 10.14 4.80 2.13
N LYS A 37 10.84 3.80 2.68
CA LYS A 37 12.20 3.95 3.21
C LYS A 37 13.28 3.69 2.15
N GLY A 38 12.91 3.41 0.90
CA GLY A 38 13.83 3.06 -0.18
C GLY A 38 14.50 1.70 0.01
N ILE A 39 13.86 0.79 0.77
CA ILE A 39 14.40 -0.55 1.03
C ILE A 39 13.91 -1.50 -0.05
N ASP A 40 14.83 -2.21 -0.70
CA ASP A 40 14.49 -3.28 -1.64
C ASP A 40 13.84 -4.46 -0.91
N ILE A 41 12.71 -4.93 -1.43
CA ILE A 41 11.94 -6.03 -0.83
C ILE A 41 11.45 -7.03 -1.86
N LEU A 42 11.24 -8.27 -1.41
CA LEU A 42 10.51 -9.30 -2.15
C LEU A 42 9.19 -9.59 -1.43
N ALA A 43 8.06 -9.19 -2.04
CA ALA A 43 6.74 -9.34 -1.46
C ALA A 43 5.97 -10.50 -2.13
N GLY A 44 5.68 -11.56 -1.36
CA GLY A 44 4.87 -12.69 -1.81
C GLY A 44 3.43 -12.61 -1.31
N ALA A 45 2.46 -12.71 -2.22
CA ALA A 45 1.04 -12.86 -1.90
C ALA A 45 0.29 -13.51 -3.07
N GLN A 46 -0.90 -14.09 -2.82
CA GLN A 46 -1.74 -14.68 -3.87
C GLN A 46 -2.13 -13.65 -4.95
N THR A 47 -2.37 -14.06 -6.19
CA THR A 47 -2.88 -13.17 -7.25
C THR A 47 -4.22 -12.54 -6.84
N GLY A 48 -4.45 -11.28 -7.20
CA GLY A 48 -5.67 -10.54 -6.83
C GLY A 48 -5.64 -9.86 -5.45
N THR A 49 -4.54 -9.96 -4.70
CA THR A 49 -4.41 -9.37 -3.34
C THR A 49 -3.86 -7.95 -3.30
N GLY A 50 -3.91 -7.22 -4.42
CA GLY A 50 -3.51 -5.81 -4.48
C GLY A 50 -1.99 -5.56 -4.47
N LYS A 51 -1.15 -6.56 -4.78
CA LYS A 51 0.32 -6.40 -4.85
C LYS A 51 0.75 -5.21 -5.70
N THR A 52 0.11 -4.96 -6.84
CA THR A 52 0.45 -3.85 -7.75
C THR A 52 0.37 -2.49 -7.05
N ALA A 53 -0.70 -2.24 -6.29
CA ALA A 53 -0.87 -0.99 -5.55
C ALA A 53 0.05 -0.86 -4.32
N ALA A 54 0.83 -1.90 -3.98
CA ALA A 54 1.88 -1.77 -2.98
C ALA A 54 3.15 -1.10 -3.53
N PHE A 55 3.37 -1.15 -4.86
CA PHE A 55 4.60 -0.70 -5.51
C PHE A 55 4.44 0.56 -6.37
N ALA A 56 3.23 0.84 -6.86
CA ALA A 56 2.91 1.97 -7.74
C ALA A 56 2.24 3.11 -6.96
#